data_AF-H9FAA2-F1
#
_entry.id   AF-H9FAA2-F1
#
_cell.length_a   1.000
_cell.length_b   1.000
_cell.length_c   1.000
_cell.angle_alpha   90.00
_cell.angle_beta   90.00
_cell.angle_gamma   90.00
#
_symmetry.space_group_name_H-M   'P 1'
#
loop_
_entity.id
_entity.type
_entity.pdbx_description
1 polymer ?
#
loop_
_entity_poly.entity_id
_entity_poly.type
_entity_poly.pdbx_seq_one_letter_code
_entity_poly.pdbx_strand_id
1 'polypeptide(L)' 'ELERIFGFPVHYTDVSNMGRGARQKLLGRSWSVPVIRHLFAPLKDYFACE' A
#
# COMPACT_ATOMS: atom_id res chain seq x y z
N GLU A 1 -1.01 4.23 12.07
CA GLU A 1 -1.63 5.50 11.60
C GLU A 1 -1.27 5.81 10.15
N LEU A 2 0.00 6.03 9.78
CA LEU A 2 0.39 6.34 8.39
C LEU A 2 0.02 5.26 7.37
N GLU A 3 0.19 3.98 7.69
CA GLU A 3 -0.24 2.87 6.82
C GLU A 3 -1.73 2.97 6.46
N ARG A 4 -2.58 3.26 7.46
CA ARG A 4 -4.03 3.42 7.26
C ARG A 4 -4.37 4.63 6.39
N ILE A 5 -3.62 5.73 6.52
CA ILE A 5 -3.79 6.93 5.67
C ILE A 5 -3.50 6.61 4.21
N PHE A 6 -2.44 5.85 3.93
CA PHE A 6 -2.10 5.40 2.58
C PHE A 6 -2.98 4.23 2.08
N GLY A 7 -3.87 3.70 2.94
CA GLY A 7 -4.76 2.59 2.63
C GLY A 7 -4.12 1.20 2.70
N PHE A 8 -2.94 1.07 3.32
CA PHE A 8 -2.34 -0.22 3.63
C PHE A 8 -3.05 -0.90 4.80
N PRO A 9 -3.02 -2.25 4.85
CA PRO A 9 -3.38 -3.01 6.05
C PRO A 9 -2.55 -2.57 7.27
N VAL A 10 -3.10 -2.82 8.46
CA VAL A 10 -2.40 -2.52 9.72
C VAL A 10 -1.16 -3.42 9.83
N HIS A 11 -0.01 -2.85 10.22
CA HIS A 11 1.29 -3.53 10.34
C HIS A 11 1.90 -4.00 9.01
N TYR A 12 1.45 -3.47 7.87
CA TYR A 12 1.97 -3.87 6.56
C TYR A 12 3.48 -3.65 6.40
N THR A 13 4.05 -2.62 7.02
CA THR A 13 5.50 -2.31 6.96
C THR A 13 6.27 -2.77 8.20
N ASP A 14 5.67 -3.57 9.07
CA ASP A 14 6.26 -4.04 10.32
C ASP A 14 7.14 -5.28 10.10
N VAL A 15 8.21 -5.09 9.34
CA VAL A 15 9.10 -6.18 8.89
C VAL A 15 10.56 -5.84 9.13
N SER A 16 11.39 -6.87 9.29
CA SER A 16 12.87 -6.77 9.32
C SER A 16 13.45 -5.81 10.37
N ASN A 17 12.83 -5.69 11.54
CA ASN A 17 13.25 -4.78 12.62
C ASN A 17 13.46 -3.33 12.14
N MET A 18 12.67 -2.90 11.15
CA MET A 18 12.83 -1.59 10.55
C MET A 18 12.45 -0.48 11.54
N GLY A 19 13.42 0.39 11.85
CA GLY A 19 13.18 1.55 12.70
C GLY A 19 12.14 2.52 12.11
N ARG A 20 11.51 3.32 12.97
CA ARG A 20 10.45 4.28 12.60
C ARG A 20 10.80 5.17 11.40
N GLY A 21 12.02 5.71 11.36
CA GLY A 21 12.45 6.61 10.28
C GLY A 21 12.52 5.92 8.91
N ALA A 22 12.98 4.66 8.87
CA ALA A 22 13.01 3.87 7.65
C ALA A 22 11.59 3.51 7.18
N ARG A 23 10.69 3.16 8.11
CA ARG A 23 9.26 2.92 7.81
C ARG A 23 8.57 4.17 7.24
N GLN A 24 8.82 5.33 7.83
CA GLN A 24 8.29 6.60 7.33
C GLN A 24 8.83 6.96 5.94
N LYS A 25 10.13 6.74 5.68
CA LYS A 25 10.73 6.97 4.36
C LYS A 25 10.17 6.02 3.30
N LEU A 26 9.89 4.76 3.67
CA LEU A 26 9.25 3.78 2.80
C LEU A 26 7.82 4.21 2.45
N LEU A 27 7.00 4.48 3.46
CA LEU A 27 5.60 4.91 3.26
C LEU A 27 5.52 6.23 2.51
N GLY A 28 6.39 7.20 2.80
CA GLY A 28 6.44 8.50 2.10
C GLY A 28 6.83 8.40 0.62
N ARG A 29 7.37 7.27 0.17
CA ARG A 29 7.69 6.99 -1.24
C ARG A 29 6.72 6.02 -1.90
N SER A 30 5.76 5.49 -1.14
CA SER A 30 4.79 4.52 -1.61
C SER A 30 3.61 5.19 -2.34
N TRP A 31 2.83 4.40 -3.05
CA TRP A 31 1.58 4.86 -3.66
C TRP A 31 0.40 4.74 -2.69
N SER A 32 -0.59 5.60 -2.87
CA SER A 32 -1.88 5.49 -2.19
C SER A 32 -2.64 4.26 -2.72
N VAL A 33 -2.87 3.27 -1.86
CA VAL A 33 -3.59 2.03 -2.18
C VAL A 33 -4.94 2.29 -2.86
N PRO A 34 -5.84 3.16 -2.35
CA PRO A 34 -7.12 3.40 -3.02
C PRO A 34 -6.98 4.00 -4.42
N VAL A 35 -5.94 4.81 -4.67
CA VAL A 35 -5.68 5.38 -6.00
C VAL A 35 -5.27 4.29 -6.98
N ILE A 36 -4.32 3.43 -6.59
CA ILE A 36 -3.87 2.33 -7.46
C ILE A 36 -4.98 1.31 -7.68
N ARG A 37 -5.77 1.00 -6.65
CA ARG A 37 -6.97 0.16 -6.77
C ARG A 37 -7.96 0.74 -7.78
N HIS A 38 -8.15 2.06 -7.79
CA HIS A 38 -9.02 2.72 -8.77
C HIS A 38 -8.46 2.59 -10.19
N LEU A 39 -7.17 2.88 -10.39
CA LEU A 39 -6.51 2.77 -11.69
C LEU A 39 -6.54 1.33 -12.25
N PHE A 40 -6.41 0.33 -11.37
CA PHE A 40 -6.41 -1.08 -11.78
C PHE A 40 -7.80 -1.70 -11.86
N ALA A 41 -8.87 -0.98 -11.48
CA ALA A 41 -10.22 -1.53 -11.49
C ALA A 41 -10.66 -2.10 -12.86
N PRO A 42 -10.37 -1.45 -14.01
CA PRO A 42 -10.76 -1.98 -15.33
C PRO A 42 -10.04 -3.27 -15.71
N LEU A 43 -8.91 -3.61 -15.09
CA LEU A 43 -8.16 -4.83 -15.43
C LEU A 43 -8.97 -6.10 -15.18
N LYS A 44 -9.99 -6.05 -14.32
CA LYS A 44 -10.91 -7.16 -14.07
C LYS A 44 -11.71 -7.59 -15.30
N ASP A 45 -11.91 -6.68 -16.26
CA ASP A 45 -12.64 -6.98 -17.49
C ASP A 45 -11.75 -7.67 -18.54
N TYR A 46 -10.42 -7.65 -18.32
CA TYR A 46 -9.43 -8.19 -19.25
C TYR A 46 -8.74 -9.46 -18.74
N PHE A 47 -8.74 -9.70 -17.43
CA PHE A 47 -8.03 -10.81 -16.80
C PHE A 47 -8.96 -11.65 -15.92
N ALA A 48 -8.68 -12.95 -15.83
CA ALA A 48 -9.40 -13.85 -14.92
C ALA A 48 -9.28 -13.35 -13.48
N CYS A 49 -10.40 -13.37 -12.76
CA CYS A 49 -10.47 -13.05 -11.33
C CYS A 49 -10.71 -14.33 -10.53
N GLU A 50 -10.10 -14.41 -9.35
CA GLU A 50 -10.45 -15.39 -8.30
C GLU A 50 -11.75 -15.01 -7.59
#